data_AF-A0A151IS28-F1
#
_entry.id   AF-A0A151IS28-F1
#
_cell.length_a   1.000
_cell.length_b   1.000
_cell.length_c   1.000
_cell.angle_alpha   90.00
_cell.angle_beta   90.00
_cell.angle_gamma   90.00
#
_symmetry.space_group_name_H-M   'P 1'
#
loop_
_entity.id
_entity.type
_entity.pdbx_description
1 polymer ?
#
loop_
_entity_poly.entity_id
_entity_poly.type
_entity_poly.pdbx_seq_one_letter_code
_entity_poly.pdbx_strand_id
1 'polypeptide(L)'
;MPFKCCVPNCNGNYKNGPKVATFSFPKNEEMKRKWLHAICRKNFQATNNSKVCELHFRLSEIERETSHYVESTGKLLTAPLAHPRLIKDAVPSQFPNCPRYMTTNDAPKRLAPETKRMKLEHVMIEQAIERSIETEQVFNEKIGFSNLDELYAKLKERIDLQKWIVSRRDNILYILYIEDISYPNIKCCVRVSEDFTLRLFYGSRVVTKLNEKFNVPFIVSSVIEIKDILHQVLISMNKKYQDCSAMENINACIDILKSLLVILPQRKPVIEFLLQQVKNLNTLSKGAFRYSWETTLFCESLQSISPHAYKFLHSSGHLLLPSLSTIKRLCSNFSGNPQVEQNDSTLLQYMASKVKLLRDEDKTVNLMIDEIHIKPYMDYKGGNIVGKAFNSTDCAKSAHVFMINSLLSTYRDVVHILPVKTLDAQTLHNYIEKIVIGLEKLGFEVLSIVSDNNAINSKAMSFFSDPPEVKYLYRNPADNSRPLFFVIDSVHIIKNLRNNWINQKPAQCMHYPDFEEEKMRLASFQALKSMHLSEKNKLLRYGYTLSLKALYQTSIERQNVKLAL
;
A
#
# COMPACT_ATOMS: atom_id res chain seq x y z
N MET A 1 18.53 -77.94 52.63
CA MET A 1 17.86 -78.54 53.82
C MET A 1 17.59 -77.42 54.83
N PRO A 2 16.41 -77.38 55.49
CA PRO A 2 16.12 -76.34 56.47
C PRO A 2 17.04 -76.48 57.69
N PHE A 3 17.52 -75.36 58.21
CA PHE A 3 18.33 -75.36 59.43
C PHE A 3 17.45 -75.67 60.65
N LYS A 4 17.97 -76.49 61.56
CA LYS A 4 17.28 -76.88 62.79
C LYS A 4 17.51 -75.85 63.88
N CYS A 5 16.52 -75.65 64.75
CA CYS A 5 16.65 -74.71 65.85
C CYS A 5 17.62 -75.22 66.92
N CYS A 6 18.52 -74.36 67.42
CA CYS A 6 19.50 -74.72 68.44
C CYS A 6 19.01 -74.56 69.90
N VAL A 7 17.82 -74.01 70.09
CA VAL A 7 17.23 -73.76 71.42
C VAL A 7 16.83 -75.09 72.08
N PRO A 8 17.16 -75.30 73.38
CA PRO A 8 16.73 -76.50 74.11
C PRO A 8 15.22 -76.73 74.04
N ASN A 9 14.80 -78.00 73.93
CA ASN A 9 13.40 -78.42 73.85
C ASN A 9 12.58 -77.81 72.69
N CYS A 10 13.25 -77.29 71.66
CA CYS A 10 12.59 -76.82 70.44
C CYS A 10 12.72 -77.84 69.30
N ASN A 11 11.60 -78.19 68.69
CA ASN A 11 11.54 -79.12 67.54
C ASN A 11 11.40 -78.39 66.19
N GLY A 12 11.63 -77.07 66.12
CA GLY A 12 11.52 -76.30 64.88
C GLY A 12 12.44 -76.84 63.76
N ASN A 13 11.85 -77.15 62.60
CA ASN A 13 12.51 -77.78 61.45
C ASN A 13 13.13 -79.18 61.69
N TYR A 14 12.75 -79.89 62.76
CA TYR A 14 13.02 -81.32 62.95
C TYR A 14 11.95 -82.17 62.23
N LYS A 15 12.18 -83.48 62.03
CA LYS A 15 11.30 -84.38 61.25
C LYS A 15 9.81 -84.31 61.68
N ASN A 16 9.55 -84.15 62.98
CA ASN A 16 8.21 -84.14 63.57
C ASN A 16 7.79 -82.75 64.09
N GLY A 17 8.46 -81.67 63.67
CA GLY A 17 8.20 -80.32 64.16
C GLY A 17 7.72 -79.34 63.09
N PRO A 18 7.25 -78.15 63.50
CA PRO A 18 6.73 -77.15 62.57
C PRO A 18 7.83 -76.61 61.65
N LYS A 19 7.46 -76.32 60.40
CA LYS A 19 8.33 -75.60 59.45
C LYS A 19 8.29 -74.12 59.81
N VAL A 20 9.43 -73.58 60.22
CA VAL A 20 9.54 -72.24 60.78
C VAL A 20 10.72 -71.47 60.19
N ALA A 21 10.58 -70.16 60.06
CA ALA A 21 11.68 -69.29 59.67
C ALA A 21 12.79 -69.34 60.72
N THR A 22 14.05 -69.33 60.27
CA THR A 22 15.22 -69.41 61.15
C THR A 22 16.16 -68.23 60.95
N PHE A 23 16.60 -67.65 62.05
CA PHE A 23 17.49 -66.51 62.10
C PHE A 23 18.90 -66.92 62.53
N SER A 24 19.89 -66.26 61.94
CA SER A 24 21.30 -66.44 62.29
C SER A 24 21.64 -65.64 63.54
N PHE A 25 22.63 -66.08 64.30
CA PHE A 25 23.16 -65.27 65.40
C PHE A 25 23.68 -63.91 64.87
N PRO A 26 23.48 -62.81 65.62
CA PRO A 26 23.99 -61.50 65.26
C PRO A 26 25.53 -61.51 65.11
N LYS A 27 26.04 -60.71 64.15
CA LYS A 27 27.50 -60.47 64.02
C LYS A 27 28.07 -59.61 65.14
N ASN A 28 27.23 -58.78 65.78
CA ASN A 28 27.63 -57.97 66.93
C ASN A 28 27.83 -58.87 68.15
N GLU A 29 29.05 -58.91 68.68
CA GLU A 29 29.45 -59.76 69.81
C GLU A 29 28.63 -59.50 71.08
N GLU A 30 28.18 -58.26 71.32
CA GLU A 30 27.35 -57.93 72.49
C GLU A 30 25.96 -58.58 72.39
N MET A 31 25.33 -58.49 71.22
CA MET A 31 24.02 -59.09 70.95
C MET A 31 24.09 -60.61 70.87
N LYS A 32 25.18 -61.15 70.32
CA LYS A 32 25.45 -62.59 70.30
C LYS A 32 25.59 -63.13 71.73
N ARG A 33 26.24 -62.40 72.63
CA ARG A 33 26.30 -62.72 74.07
C ARG A 33 24.92 -62.68 74.73
N LYS A 34 24.09 -61.68 74.41
CA LYS A 34 22.69 -61.61 74.90
C LYS A 34 21.86 -62.80 74.45
N TRP A 35 21.98 -63.24 73.20
CA TRP A 35 21.30 -64.43 72.69
C TRP A 35 21.79 -65.73 73.37
N LEU A 36 23.10 -65.88 73.54
CA LEU A 36 23.66 -67.05 74.23
C LEU A 36 23.21 -67.11 75.69
N HIS A 37 23.18 -65.96 76.37
CA HIS A 37 22.67 -65.84 77.73
C HIS A 37 21.19 -66.20 77.81
N ALA A 38 20.35 -65.70 76.90
CA ALA A 38 18.92 -65.99 76.89
C ALA A 38 18.60 -67.48 76.64
N ILE A 39 19.36 -68.15 75.76
CA ILE A 39 19.13 -69.56 75.43
C ILE A 39 19.55 -70.50 76.60
N CYS A 40 20.38 -70.02 77.54
CA CYS A 40 20.72 -70.71 78.80
C CYS A 40 21.16 -72.18 78.65
N ARG A 41 21.88 -72.51 77.58
CA ARG A 41 22.37 -73.88 77.31
C ARG A 41 23.80 -74.06 77.84
N LYS A 42 23.99 -74.94 78.83
CA LYS A 42 25.33 -75.21 79.41
C LYS A 42 26.32 -75.66 78.33
N ASN A 43 27.52 -75.07 78.31
CA ASN A 43 28.64 -75.36 77.41
C ASN A 43 28.36 -75.21 75.90
N PHE A 44 27.39 -74.38 75.50
CA PHE A 44 27.06 -74.16 74.10
C PHE A 44 27.87 -73.00 73.47
N GLN A 45 28.55 -73.28 72.35
CA GLN A 45 29.17 -72.26 71.50
C GLN A 45 28.44 -72.21 70.15
N ALA A 46 27.95 -71.03 69.78
CA ALA A 46 27.23 -70.84 68.52
C ALA A 46 28.19 -70.89 67.32
N THR A 47 27.93 -71.82 66.40
CA THR A 47 28.62 -71.94 65.10
C THR A 47 27.81 -71.25 63.99
N ASN A 48 28.40 -71.05 62.80
CA ASN A 48 27.71 -70.45 61.64
C ASN A 48 26.42 -71.19 61.23
N ASN A 49 26.32 -72.48 61.57
CA ASN A 49 25.17 -73.35 61.29
C ASN A 49 24.12 -73.35 62.42
N SER A 50 24.41 -72.71 63.56
CA SER A 50 23.47 -72.57 64.67
C SER A 50 22.44 -71.49 64.33
N LYS A 51 21.16 -71.85 64.31
CA LYS A 51 20.04 -70.93 64.04
C LYS A 51 18.98 -70.98 65.13
N VAL A 52 18.31 -69.86 65.36
CA VAL A 52 17.17 -69.76 66.28
C VAL A 52 15.91 -69.58 65.43
N CYS A 53 14.84 -70.30 65.72
CA CYS A 53 13.60 -70.19 64.95
C CYS A 53 12.69 -69.06 65.44
N GLU A 54 11.76 -68.63 64.60
CA GLU A 54 10.83 -67.54 64.86
C GLU A 54 9.95 -67.74 66.09
N LEU A 55 9.74 -68.98 66.55
CA LEU A 55 8.96 -69.29 67.76
C LEU A 55 9.57 -68.73 69.05
N HIS A 56 10.84 -68.30 69.02
CA HIS A 56 11.53 -67.74 70.17
C HIS A 56 11.56 -66.21 70.19
N PHE A 57 11.01 -65.58 69.15
CA PHE A 57 10.88 -64.14 69.01
C PHE A 57 9.41 -63.74 68.95
N ARG A 58 9.10 -62.53 69.37
CA ARG A 58 7.72 -62.04 69.28
C ARG A 58 7.39 -61.68 67.84
N LEU A 59 6.13 -61.84 67.44
CA LEU A 59 5.68 -61.44 66.09
C LEU A 59 5.97 -59.97 65.78
N SER A 60 5.95 -59.09 66.80
CA SER A 60 6.29 -57.66 66.66
C SER A 60 7.78 -57.40 66.43
N GLU A 61 8.65 -58.38 66.68
CA GLU A 61 10.10 -58.28 66.48
C GLU A 61 10.54 -58.85 65.12
N ILE A 62 9.59 -59.40 64.36
CA ILE A 62 9.81 -60.00 63.04
C ILE A 62 9.19 -59.09 61.98
N GLU A 63 10.05 -58.48 61.16
CA GLU A 63 9.64 -57.70 59.98
C GLU A 63 9.32 -58.65 58.83
N ARG A 64 8.06 -58.63 58.39
CA ARG A 64 7.55 -59.40 57.24
C ARG A 64 7.23 -58.54 56.02
N GLU A 65 7.17 -57.23 56.18
CA GLU A 65 6.85 -56.27 55.12
C GLU A 65 7.89 -55.15 55.10
N THR A 66 8.14 -54.59 53.92
CA THR A 66 8.98 -53.40 53.73
C THR A 66 8.14 -52.30 53.10
N SER A 67 8.24 -51.08 53.61
CA SER A 67 7.55 -49.91 53.08
C SER A 67 8.56 -48.94 52.47
N HIS A 68 8.31 -48.47 51.25
CA HIS A 68 9.11 -47.47 50.56
C HIS A 68 8.23 -46.29 50.13
N TYR A 69 8.67 -45.07 50.42
CA TYR A 69 7.97 -43.85 50.01
C TYR A 69 8.46 -43.41 48.63
N VAL A 70 7.57 -43.24 47.66
CA VAL A 70 7.92 -42.81 46.30
C VAL A 70 7.65 -41.31 46.16
N GLU A 71 8.71 -40.50 46.12
CA GLU A 71 8.62 -39.02 46.08
C GLU A 71 7.84 -38.48 44.88
N SER A 72 7.84 -39.18 43.73
CA SER A 72 7.15 -38.73 42.51
C SER A 72 5.63 -38.90 42.53
N THR A 73 5.10 -39.80 43.37
CA THR A 73 3.65 -40.08 43.46
C THR A 73 3.06 -39.79 44.83
N GLY A 74 3.90 -39.51 45.84
CA GLY A 74 3.47 -39.23 47.20
C GLY A 74 2.86 -40.43 47.94
N LYS A 75 3.00 -41.65 47.39
CA LYS A 75 2.37 -42.86 47.92
C LYS A 75 3.38 -43.75 48.66
N LEU A 76 2.96 -44.30 49.79
CA LEU A 76 3.69 -45.31 50.55
C LEU A 76 3.40 -46.70 49.96
N LEU A 77 4.41 -47.33 49.35
CA LEU A 77 4.29 -48.68 48.81
C LEU A 77 4.78 -49.70 49.83
N THR A 78 3.92 -50.64 50.23
CA THR A 78 4.25 -51.73 51.15
C THR A 78 4.31 -53.06 50.40
N ALA A 79 5.39 -53.82 50.55
CA ALA A 79 5.58 -55.12 49.90
C ALA A 79 6.04 -56.21 50.89
N PRO A 80 5.58 -57.47 50.78
CA PRO A 80 6.00 -58.56 51.65
C PRO A 80 7.44 -59.02 51.34
N LEU A 81 8.21 -59.32 52.39
CA LEU A 81 9.58 -59.83 52.31
C LEU A 81 9.59 -61.35 52.05
N ALA A 82 10.39 -61.79 51.06
CA ALA A 82 10.55 -63.22 50.75
C ALA A 82 11.15 -64.04 51.92
N HIS A 83 11.98 -63.42 52.75
CA HIS A 83 12.49 -63.98 53.99
C HIS A 83 12.30 -62.97 55.13
N PRO A 84 11.61 -63.35 56.22
CA PRO A 84 11.44 -62.47 57.37
C PRO A 84 12.79 -62.04 57.97
N ARG A 85 12.85 -60.84 58.54
CA ARG A 85 14.03 -60.32 59.25
C ARG A 85 13.68 -59.96 60.69
N LEU A 86 14.67 -59.89 61.57
CA LEU A 86 14.48 -59.41 62.94
C LEU A 86 14.77 -57.91 63.01
N ILE A 87 13.99 -57.17 63.82
CA ILE A 87 14.26 -55.76 64.14
C ILE A 87 15.63 -55.66 64.84
N LYS A 88 16.33 -54.54 64.63
CA LYS A 88 17.57 -54.22 65.36
C LYS A 88 17.30 -54.32 66.87
N ASP A 89 18.11 -55.11 67.57
CA ASP A 89 18.03 -55.41 69.02
C ASP A 89 17.05 -56.51 69.49
N ALA A 90 16.42 -57.28 68.60
CA ALA A 90 15.62 -58.44 69.00
C ALA A 90 16.48 -59.53 69.69
N VAL A 91 16.00 -60.09 70.80
CA VAL A 91 16.64 -61.18 71.56
C VAL A 91 15.62 -62.30 71.77
N PRO A 92 16.01 -63.59 71.68
CA PRO A 92 15.10 -64.69 71.96
C PRO A 92 14.54 -64.57 73.39
N SER A 93 13.23 -64.39 73.50
CA SER A 93 12.55 -64.15 74.78
C SER A 93 11.40 -65.14 75.04
N GLN A 94 10.99 -65.90 74.04
CA GLN A 94 9.91 -66.88 74.15
C GLN A 94 10.47 -68.31 74.23
N PHE A 95 10.29 -68.99 75.36
CA PHE A 95 10.75 -70.37 75.55
C PHE A 95 9.60 -71.27 76.03
N PRO A 96 8.65 -71.64 75.14
CA PRO A 96 7.39 -72.29 75.53
C PRO A 96 7.57 -73.66 76.23
N ASN A 97 8.69 -74.35 76.02
CA ASN A 97 8.97 -75.68 76.58
C ASN A 97 10.02 -75.67 77.73
N CYS A 98 10.23 -74.50 78.36
CA CYS A 98 11.15 -74.29 79.49
C CYS A 98 10.42 -73.67 80.70
N PRO A 99 10.98 -73.73 81.93
CA PRO A 99 10.33 -73.19 83.13
C PRO A 99 9.94 -71.70 83.01
N ARG A 100 8.77 -71.32 83.56
CA ARG A 100 8.13 -69.99 83.43
C ARG A 100 9.04 -68.79 83.74
N TYR A 101 10.05 -68.93 84.60
CA TYR A 101 10.99 -67.84 84.94
C TYR A 101 11.96 -67.48 83.82
N MET A 102 12.08 -68.30 82.76
CA MET A 102 12.92 -68.00 81.59
C MET A 102 12.19 -67.19 80.50
N THR A 103 10.89 -66.94 80.65
CA THR A 103 10.10 -66.20 79.67
C THR A 103 9.82 -64.80 80.22
N THR A 104 10.37 -63.75 79.60
CA THR A 104 10.07 -62.36 79.96
C THR A 104 8.87 -61.87 79.17
N ASN A 105 7.76 -61.56 79.85
CA ASN A 105 6.61 -60.88 79.27
C ASN A 105 6.74 -59.38 79.54
N ASP A 106 6.96 -58.59 78.49
CA ASP A 106 7.02 -57.13 78.54
C ASP A 106 5.84 -56.54 77.76
N ALA A 107 5.26 -55.46 78.30
CA ALA A 107 4.09 -54.77 77.76
C ALA A 107 4.30 -54.22 76.32
N PRO A 108 3.24 -54.07 75.52
CA PRO A 108 3.34 -53.55 74.16
C PRO A 108 4.01 -52.16 74.14
N LYS A 109 5.05 -52.01 73.32
CA LYS A 109 5.74 -50.73 73.12
C LYS A 109 4.73 -49.70 72.59
N ARG A 110 4.53 -48.61 73.36
CA ARG A 110 3.74 -47.44 72.98
C ARG A 110 4.33 -46.83 71.70
N LEU A 111 3.56 -46.72 70.62
CA LEU A 111 3.97 -46.03 69.39
C LEU A 111 4.39 -44.59 69.74
N ALA A 112 5.53 -44.14 69.20
CA ALA A 112 6.04 -42.81 69.45
C ALA A 112 5.01 -41.74 68.99
N PRO A 113 4.87 -40.61 69.71
CA PRO A 113 3.91 -39.55 69.39
C PRO A 113 4.03 -39.05 67.94
N GLU A 114 5.26 -38.99 67.41
CA GLU A 114 5.56 -38.55 66.05
C GLU A 114 4.94 -39.46 65.00
N THR A 115 5.02 -40.78 65.17
CA THR A 115 4.44 -41.75 64.22
C THR A 115 2.91 -41.67 64.19
N LYS A 116 2.30 -41.28 65.32
CA LYS A 116 0.84 -41.08 65.42
C LYS A 116 0.42 -39.77 64.75
N ARG A 117 1.23 -38.70 64.88
CA ARG A 117 1.04 -37.42 64.17
C ARG A 117 1.17 -37.57 62.66
N MET A 118 2.22 -38.25 62.18
CA MET A 118 2.41 -38.49 60.73
C MET A 118 1.24 -39.24 60.10
N LYS A 119 0.67 -40.23 60.78
CA LYS A 119 -0.53 -40.93 60.28
C LYS A 119 -1.76 -40.03 60.19
N LEU A 120 -1.96 -39.16 61.19
CA LEU A 120 -3.07 -38.18 61.19
C LEU A 120 -2.90 -37.15 60.08
N GLU A 121 -1.68 -36.63 59.88
CA GLU A 121 -1.37 -35.71 58.78
C GLU A 121 -1.61 -36.35 57.42
N HIS A 122 -1.19 -37.61 57.23
CA HIS A 122 -1.44 -38.33 55.97
C HIS A 122 -2.93 -38.48 55.67
N VAL A 123 -3.74 -38.82 56.68
CA VAL A 123 -5.20 -38.93 56.54
C VAL A 123 -5.83 -37.56 56.22
N MET A 124 -5.36 -36.48 56.85
CA MET A 124 -5.85 -35.14 56.55
C MET A 124 -5.48 -34.69 55.13
N ILE A 125 -4.29 -35.05 54.65
CA ILE A 125 -3.85 -34.78 53.27
C ILE A 125 -4.72 -35.55 52.27
N GLU A 126 -4.99 -36.84 52.50
CA GLU A 126 -5.86 -37.63 51.63
C GLU A 126 -7.28 -37.05 51.56
N GLN A 127 -7.86 -36.66 52.70
CA GLN A 127 -9.17 -36.01 52.74
C GLN A 127 -9.19 -34.65 52.02
N ALA A 128 -8.10 -33.87 52.10
CA ALA A 128 -7.99 -32.60 51.38
C ALA A 128 -7.90 -32.81 49.86
N ILE A 129 -7.17 -33.84 49.42
CA ILE A 129 -7.06 -34.21 47.99
C ILE A 129 -8.43 -34.64 47.46
N GLU A 130 -9.14 -35.51 48.20
CA GLU A 130 -10.46 -36.01 47.79
C GLU A 130 -11.48 -34.88 47.66
N ARG A 131 -11.53 -33.97 48.64
CA ARG A 131 -12.35 -32.75 48.56
C ARG A 131 -11.96 -31.86 47.38
N SER A 132 -10.66 -31.70 47.10
CA SER A 132 -10.21 -30.89 45.95
C SER A 132 -10.72 -31.46 44.63
N ILE A 133 -10.65 -32.79 44.46
CA ILE A 133 -11.12 -33.48 43.26
C ILE A 133 -12.64 -33.33 43.11
N GLU A 134 -13.40 -33.54 44.19
CA GLU A 134 -14.87 -33.34 44.19
C GLU A 134 -15.23 -31.89 43.84
N THR A 135 -14.50 -30.91 44.37
CA THR A 135 -14.77 -29.49 44.09
C THR A 135 -14.48 -29.14 42.63
N GLU A 136 -13.43 -29.73 42.04
CA GLU A 136 -13.09 -29.58 40.62
C GLU A 136 -14.16 -30.20 39.70
N GLN A 137 -14.69 -31.37 40.05
CA GLN A 137 -15.77 -32.02 39.30
C GLN A 137 -17.04 -31.16 39.29
N VAL A 138 -17.47 -30.68 40.46
CA VAL A 138 -18.65 -29.80 40.59
C VAL A 138 -18.46 -28.48 39.82
N PHE A 139 -17.23 -27.95 39.78
CA PHE A 139 -16.90 -26.76 39.02
C PHE A 139 -16.98 -27.01 37.52
N ASN A 140 -16.41 -28.11 37.03
CA ASN A 140 -16.42 -28.50 35.62
C ASN A 140 -17.84 -28.78 35.11
N GLU A 141 -18.69 -29.44 35.89
CA GLU A 141 -20.10 -29.67 35.54
C GLU A 141 -20.89 -28.36 35.40
N LYS A 142 -20.61 -27.38 36.28
CA LYS A 142 -21.26 -26.06 36.20
C LYS A 142 -20.84 -25.27 34.97
N ILE A 143 -19.63 -25.47 34.45
CA ILE A 143 -19.02 -24.59 33.44
C ILE A 143 -18.93 -25.24 32.04
N GLY A 144 -18.82 -26.56 31.97
CA GLY A 144 -18.87 -27.30 30.71
C GLY A 144 -20.25 -27.25 30.07
N PHE A 145 -20.30 -27.49 28.76
CA PHE A 145 -21.55 -27.58 28.00
C PHE A 145 -21.40 -28.71 27.00
N SER A 146 -22.46 -29.49 26.80
CA SER A 146 -22.47 -30.57 25.81
C SER A 146 -23.15 -30.15 24.51
N ASN A 147 -24.07 -29.18 24.59
CA ASN A 147 -24.90 -28.74 23.47
C ASN A 147 -24.90 -27.21 23.32
N LEU A 148 -25.15 -26.71 22.10
CA LEU A 148 -25.28 -25.27 21.84
C LEU A 148 -26.41 -24.61 22.64
N ASP A 149 -27.46 -25.36 23.01
CA ASP A 149 -28.57 -24.90 23.86
C ASP A 149 -28.13 -24.55 25.28
N GLU A 150 -27.34 -25.44 25.90
CA GLU A 150 -26.77 -25.21 27.23
C GLU A 150 -25.79 -24.05 27.21
N LEU A 151 -24.99 -23.95 26.14
CA LEU A 151 -24.09 -22.84 25.92
C LEU A 151 -24.85 -21.51 25.80
N TYR A 152 -25.92 -21.46 25.00
CA TYR A 152 -26.74 -20.26 24.84
C TYR A 152 -27.37 -19.82 26.16
N ALA A 153 -27.93 -20.74 26.94
CA ALA A 153 -28.53 -20.45 28.25
C ALA A 153 -27.48 -19.92 29.24
N LYS A 154 -26.34 -20.60 29.36
CA LYS A 154 -25.25 -20.20 30.28
C LYS A 154 -24.59 -18.88 29.87
N LEU A 155 -24.49 -18.58 28.58
CA LEU A 155 -23.96 -17.28 28.11
C LEU A 155 -24.93 -16.13 28.38
N LYS A 156 -26.24 -16.36 28.23
CA LYS A 156 -27.27 -15.35 28.53
C LYS A 156 -27.33 -14.98 30.01
N GLU A 157 -27.02 -15.92 30.90
CA GLU A 157 -26.97 -15.70 32.36
C GLU A 157 -25.65 -15.04 32.81
N ARG A 158 -24.53 -15.28 32.12
CA ARG A 158 -23.18 -14.89 32.59
C ARG A 158 -22.50 -13.76 31.81
N ILE A 159 -23.03 -13.35 30.65
CA ILE A 159 -22.50 -12.23 29.86
C ILE A 159 -23.17 -10.92 30.29
N ASP A 160 -22.39 -9.84 30.28
CA ASP A 160 -22.89 -8.48 30.44
C ASP A 160 -23.72 -8.06 29.22
N LEU A 161 -25.04 -8.25 29.31
CA LEU A 161 -26.03 -7.96 28.26
C LEU A 161 -26.11 -6.47 27.91
N GLN A 162 -25.49 -5.57 28.70
CA GLN A 162 -25.41 -4.16 28.36
C GLN A 162 -24.39 -3.87 27.23
N LYS A 163 -23.47 -4.81 26.94
CA LYS A 163 -22.38 -4.61 25.97
C LYS A 163 -22.37 -5.60 24.81
N TRP A 164 -22.91 -6.79 24.99
CA TRP A 164 -22.89 -7.85 23.97
C TRP A 164 -24.29 -8.40 23.72
N ILE A 165 -24.66 -8.50 22.44
CA ILE A 165 -25.92 -9.10 22.00
C ILE A 165 -25.65 -10.53 21.57
N VAL A 166 -26.22 -11.49 22.29
CA VAL A 166 -26.13 -12.91 21.95
C VAL A 166 -27.37 -13.32 21.16
N SER A 167 -27.18 -13.74 19.91
CA SER A 167 -28.24 -14.18 19.01
C SER A 167 -27.94 -15.55 18.45
N ARG A 168 -28.96 -16.40 18.33
CA ARG A 168 -28.85 -17.71 17.67
C ARG A 168 -29.58 -17.65 16.34
N ARG A 169 -28.94 -18.15 15.29
CA ARG A 169 -29.60 -18.52 14.04
C ARG A 169 -29.16 -19.93 13.68
N ASP A 170 -30.13 -20.83 13.62
CA ASP A 170 -29.93 -22.25 13.30
C ASP A 170 -28.87 -22.92 14.22
N ASN A 171 -27.84 -23.52 13.63
CA ASN A 171 -26.73 -24.22 14.28
C ASN A 171 -25.53 -23.29 14.58
N ILE A 172 -25.75 -21.98 14.60
CA ILE A 172 -24.70 -20.97 14.80
C ILE A 172 -25.12 -19.98 15.88
N LEU A 173 -24.20 -19.76 16.81
CA LEU A 173 -24.33 -18.72 17.83
C LEU A 173 -23.51 -17.49 17.44
N TYR A 174 -24.14 -16.31 17.52
CA TYR A 174 -23.53 -15.01 17.26
C TYR A 174 -23.47 -14.20 18.56
N ILE A 175 -22.30 -13.64 18.87
CA ILE A 175 -22.10 -12.69 19.96
C ILE A 175 -21.63 -11.38 19.32
N LEU A 176 -22.47 -10.36 19.36
CA LEU A 176 -22.30 -9.11 18.62
C LEU A 176 -21.99 -7.96 19.59
N TYR A 177 -21.02 -7.13 19.22
CA TYR A 177 -20.76 -5.84 19.85
C TYR A 177 -21.15 -4.74 18.86
N ILE A 178 -22.20 -3.99 19.21
CA ILE A 178 -22.72 -2.87 18.42
C ILE A 178 -22.27 -1.56 19.08
N GLU A 179 -21.73 -0.65 18.28
CA GLU A 179 -21.37 0.69 18.72
C GLU A 179 -22.28 1.70 18.01
N ASP A 180 -23.06 2.47 18.77
CA ASP A 180 -23.92 3.53 18.27
C ASP A 180 -23.20 4.87 18.35
N ILE A 181 -22.57 5.28 17.24
CA ILE A 181 -21.94 6.61 17.11
C ILE A 181 -22.77 7.53 16.19
N SER A 182 -23.34 6.98 15.11
CA SER A 182 -24.19 7.72 14.14
C SER A 182 -25.18 6.83 13.38
N TYR A 183 -24.82 5.56 13.16
CA TYR A 183 -25.70 4.47 12.74
C TYR A 183 -25.26 3.18 13.46
N PRO A 184 -26.15 2.20 13.67
CA PRO A 184 -25.79 0.96 14.35
C PRO A 184 -24.75 0.20 13.53
N ASN A 185 -23.50 0.16 14.02
CA ASN A 185 -22.40 -0.52 13.36
C ASN A 185 -21.93 -1.71 14.20
N ILE A 186 -21.92 -2.90 13.60
CA ILE A 186 -21.40 -4.12 14.23
C ILE A 186 -19.88 -4.05 14.15
N LYS A 187 -19.26 -3.57 15.22
CA LYS A 187 -17.80 -3.45 15.32
C LYS A 187 -17.15 -4.82 15.48
N CYS A 188 -17.77 -5.73 16.23
CA CYS A 188 -17.27 -7.10 16.39
C CYS A 188 -18.40 -8.13 16.44
N CYS A 189 -18.13 -9.29 15.85
CA CYS A 189 -19.02 -10.43 15.81
C CYS A 189 -18.21 -11.70 16.11
N VAL A 190 -18.55 -12.43 17.16
CA VAL A 190 -18.01 -13.77 17.43
C VAL A 190 -19.03 -14.78 16.96
N ARG A 191 -18.61 -15.70 16.10
CA ARG A 191 -19.41 -16.81 15.60
C ARG A 191 -18.93 -18.11 16.23
N VAL A 192 -19.82 -18.85 16.86
CA VAL A 192 -19.56 -20.21 17.36
C VAL A 192 -20.39 -21.18 16.55
N SER A 193 -19.73 -22.15 15.92
CA SER A 193 -20.39 -23.20 15.13
C SER A 193 -20.71 -24.44 16.00
N GLU A 194 -21.39 -25.43 15.42
CA GLU A 194 -21.83 -26.67 16.10
C GLU A 194 -20.68 -27.54 16.62
N ASP A 195 -19.51 -27.48 16.00
CA ASP A 195 -18.26 -28.10 16.45
C ASP A 195 -17.54 -27.29 17.56
N PHE A 196 -18.22 -26.30 18.14
CA PHE A 196 -17.69 -25.33 19.09
C PHE A 196 -16.49 -24.52 18.57
N THR A 197 -16.32 -24.44 17.24
CA THR A 197 -15.29 -23.57 16.65
C THR A 197 -15.70 -22.11 16.76
N LEU A 198 -14.87 -21.36 17.45
CA LEU A 198 -15.02 -19.92 17.60
C LEU A 198 -14.26 -19.20 16.49
N ARG A 199 -14.98 -18.37 15.72
CA ARG A 199 -14.44 -17.45 14.73
C ARG A 199 -14.76 -16.02 15.14
N LEU A 200 -13.73 -15.20 15.28
CA LEU A 200 -13.88 -13.79 15.59
C LEU A 200 -13.93 -12.98 14.29
N PHE A 201 -14.86 -12.04 14.22
CA PHE A 201 -14.98 -11.07 13.14
C PHE A 201 -14.93 -9.65 13.70
N TYR A 202 -14.27 -8.75 12.98
CA TYR A 202 -14.25 -7.32 13.24
C TYR A 202 -14.70 -6.59 11.97
N GLY A 203 -15.83 -5.86 12.04
CA GLY A 203 -16.55 -5.37 10.86
C GLY A 203 -16.83 -6.50 9.86
N SER A 204 -16.26 -6.40 8.66
CA SER A 204 -16.42 -7.38 7.56
C SER A 204 -15.31 -8.45 7.47
N ARG A 205 -14.41 -8.57 8.46
CA ARG A 205 -13.21 -9.43 8.37
C ARG A 205 -13.13 -10.48 9.47
N VAL A 206 -12.51 -11.62 9.18
CA VAL A 206 -12.15 -12.69 10.14
C VAL A 206 -10.81 -12.35 10.82
N VAL A 207 -10.75 -12.40 12.14
CA VAL A 207 -9.51 -12.25 12.91
C VAL A 207 -8.84 -13.61 13.06
N THR A 208 -7.59 -13.73 12.59
CA THR A 208 -6.79 -14.96 12.67
C THR A 208 -5.90 -15.02 13.91
N LYS A 209 -5.53 -13.87 14.48
CA LYS A 209 -4.68 -13.77 15.67
C LYS A 209 -5.10 -12.59 16.54
N LEU A 210 -5.40 -12.87 17.81
CA LEU A 210 -5.94 -11.89 18.76
C LEU A 210 -4.82 -11.34 19.66
N ASN A 211 -3.88 -12.21 20.06
CA ASN A 211 -2.66 -11.91 20.82
C ASN A 211 -1.59 -12.99 20.51
N GLU A 212 -0.35 -12.84 21.00
CA GLU A 212 0.72 -13.85 20.86
C GLU A 212 0.32 -15.25 21.37
N LYS A 213 -0.68 -15.32 22.26
CA LYS A 213 -1.18 -16.55 22.88
C LYS A 213 -2.43 -17.17 22.24
N PHE A 214 -3.16 -16.46 21.37
CA PHE A 214 -4.46 -16.93 20.86
C PHE A 214 -4.53 -16.85 19.33
N ASN A 215 -4.51 -18.02 18.68
CA ASN A 215 -4.77 -18.19 17.25
C ASN A 215 -6.23 -18.65 17.06
N VAL A 216 -6.89 -18.13 16.02
CA VAL A 216 -8.28 -18.42 15.67
C VAL A 216 -8.28 -19.13 14.30
N PRO A 217 -9.06 -20.20 14.07
CA PRO A 217 -10.12 -20.75 14.93
C PRO A 217 -9.61 -21.60 16.10
N PHE A 218 -10.36 -21.59 17.20
CA PHE A 218 -10.12 -22.39 18.41
C PHE A 218 -11.42 -23.13 18.80
N ILE A 219 -11.29 -24.36 19.31
CA ILE A 219 -12.43 -25.17 19.80
C ILE A 219 -12.59 -24.87 21.29
N VAL A 220 -13.73 -24.29 21.67
CA VAL A 220 -13.96 -23.84 23.04
C VAL A 220 -14.60 -24.97 23.86
N SER A 221 -14.03 -25.25 25.03
CA SER A 221 -14.52 -26.31 25.92
C SER A 221 -15.25 -25.79 27.16
N SER A 222 -15.18 -24.47 27.43
CA SER A 222 -15.68 -23.85 28.66
C SER A 222 -16.23 -22.44 28.44
N VAL A 223 -17.29 -22.09 29.17
CA VAL A 223 -17.89 -20.74 29.14
C VAL A 223 -16.91 -19.66 29.62
N ILE A 224 -15.96 -20.03 30.48
CA ILE A 224 -14.93 -19.10 30.98
C ILE A 224 -13.97 -18.71 29.86
N GLU A 225 -13.58 -19.65 29.00
CA GLU A 225 -12.71 -19.37 27.85
C GLU A 225 -13.35 -18.34 26.92
N ILE A 226 -14.65 -18.45 26.66
CA ILE A 226 -15.38 -17.46 25.86
C ILE A 226 -15.38 -16.10 26.54
N LYS A 227 -15.61 -16.05 27.86
CA LYS A 227 -15.64 -14.79 28.62
C LYS A 227 -14.27 -14.11 28.63
N ASP A 228 -13.20 -14.88 28.82
CA ASP A 228 -11.83 -14.38 28.78
C ASP A 228 -11.48 -13.86 27.38
N ILE A 229 -11.87 -14.57 26.32
CA ILE A 229 -11.70 -14.11 24.94
C ILE A 229 -12.46 -12.80 24.71
N LEU A 230 -13.73 -12.71 25.10
CA LEU A 230 -14.53 -11.49 24.95
C LEU A 230 -13.93 -10.30 25.73
N HIS A 231 -13.41 -10.54 26.94
CA HIS A 231 -12.74 -9.51 27.73
C HIS A 231 -11.41 -9.07 27.09
N GLN A 232 -10.63 -10.02 26.56
CA GLN A 232 -9.40 -9.74 25.82
C GLN A 232 -9.67 -9.00 24.51
N VAL A 233 -10.73 -9.35 23.78
CA VAL A 233 -11.19 -8.60 22.61
C VAL A 233 -11.45 -7.15 23.01
N LEU A 234 -12.19 -6.92 24.09
CA LEU A 234 -12.52 -5.57 24.56
C LEU A 234 -11.29 -4.77 25.03
N ILE A 235 -10.34 -5.42 25.70
CA ILE A 235 -9.04 -4.80 26.06
C ILE A 235 -8.21 -4.50 24.80
N SER A 236 -8.16 -5.43 23.85
CA SER A 236 -7.43 -5.24 22.58
C SER A 236 -8.05 -4.16 21.70
N MET A 237 -9.37 -3.99 21.75
CA MET A 237 -10.07 -2.85 21.15
C MET A 237 -9.58 -1.52 21.73
N ASN A 238 -9.41 -1.46 23.05
CA ASN A 238 -8.98 -0.26 23.75
C ASN A 238 -7.47 0.01 23.69
N LYS A 239 -6.62 -1.01 23.50
CA LYS A 239 -5.14 -0.88 23.52
C LYS A 239 -4.43 -1.02 22.16
N LYS A 240 -4.99 -1.74 21.19
CA LYS A 240 -4.27 -2.17 19.98
C LYS A 240 -5.03 -2.00 18.66
N TYR A 241 -6.35 -1.94 18.67
CA TYR A 241 -7.16 -1.82 17.44
C TYR A 241 -7.52 -0.37 17.08
N GLN A 242 -6.61 0.55 17.37
CA GLN A 242 -6.75 1.93 16.91
C GLN A 242 -6.21 2.13 15.48
N ASP A 243 -5.57 1.13 14.87
CA ASP A 243 -5.16 1.22 13.46
C ASP A 243 -5.38 -0.12 12.76
N CYS A 244 -6.35 -0.20 11.84
CA CYS A 244 -6.12 -0.99 10.64
C CYS A 244 -4.76 -0.52 10.09
N SER A 245 -3.84 -1.41 9.71
CA SER A 245 -2.56 -0.94 9.15
C SER A 245 -2.86 0.08 8.04
N ALA A 246 -2.16 1.21 7.99
CA ALA A 246 -2.46 2.27 7.01
C ALA A 246 -2.57 1.71 5.57
N MET A 247 -1.80 0.65 5.29
CA MET A 247 -1.84 -0.13 4.07
C MET A 247 -3.20 -0.80 3.80
N GLU A 248 -3.85 -1.35 4.81
CA GLU A 248 -5.17 -1.99 4.67
C GLU A 248 -6.29 -0.99 4.42
N ASN A 249 -6.23 0.19 5.03
CA ASN A 249 -7.17 1.28 4.76
C ASN A 249 -7.00 1.81 3.32
N ILE A 250 -5.74 1.96 2.88
CA ILE A 250 -5.42 2.34 1.49
C ILE A 250 -5.97 1.30 0.51
N ASN A 251 -5.81 0.00 0.79
CA ASN A 251 -6.34 -1.07 -0.07
C ASN A 251 -7.88 -1.06 -0.14
N ALA A 252 -8.57 -0.81 0.99
CA ALA A 252 -10.03 -0.67 0.99
C ALA A 252 -10.49 0.52 0.13
N CYS A 253 -9.82 1.68 0.24
CA CYS A 253 -10.09 2.84 -0.61
C CYS A 253 -9.84 2.53 -2.10
N ILE A 254 -8.77 1.78 -2.42
CA ILE A 254 -8.47 1.34 -3.78
C ILE A 254 -9.62 0.49 -4.34
N ASP A 255 -10.15 -0.45 -3.56
CA ASP A 255 -11.22 -1.34 -4.03
C ASP A 255 -12.56 -0.62 -4.18
N ILE A 256 -12.86 0.36 -3.31
CA ILE A 256 -14.01 1.27 -3.48
C ILE A 256 -13.85 2.11 -4.76
N LEU A 257 -12.68 2.68 -5.02
CA LEU A 257 -12.45 3.47 -6.23
C LEU A 257 -12.55 2.61 -7.50
N LYS A 258 -12.10 1.34 -7.45
CA LYS A 258 -12.28 0.40 -8.56
C LYS A 258 -13.75 0.07 -8.80
N SER A 259 -14.57 -0.12 -7.76
CA SER A 259 -16.00 -0.38 -7.94
C SER A 259 -16.73 0.84 -8.49
N LEU A 260 -16.37 2.05 -8.03
CA LEU A 260 -16.89 3.31 -8.57
C LEU A 260 -16.52 3.51 -10.05
N LEU A 261 -15.36 3.03 -10.49
CA LEU A 261 -14.96 3.09 -11.89
C LEU A 261 -15.91 2.31 -12.80
N VAL A 262 -16.46 1.19 -12.31
CA VAL A 262 -17.47 0.38 -13.03
C VAL A 262 -18.83 1.06 -13.05
N ILE A 263 -19.21 1.70 -11.94
CA ILE A 263 -20.52 2.36 -11.79
C ILE A 263 -20.57 3.70 -12.55
N LEU A 264 -19.46 4.45 -12.60
CA LEU A 264 -19.39 5.82 -13.14
C LEU A 264 -18.33 5.96 -14.25
N PRO A 265 -18.49 5.30 -15.40
CA PRO A 265 -17.51 5.35 -16.49
C PRO A 265 -17.28 6.78 -17.03
N GLN A 266 -18.29 7.65 -16.99
CA GLN A 266 -18.20 9.05 -17.41
C GLN A 266 -17.24 9.91 -16.55
N ARG A 267 -16.91 9.48 -15.33
CA ARG A 267 -15.96 10.17 -14.43
C ARG A 267 -14.60 9.48 -14.37
N LYS A 268 -14.30 8.59 -15.32
CA LYS A 268 -13.06 7.80 -15.39
C LYS A 268 -11.78 8.62 -15.10
N PRO A 269 -11.51 9.78 -15.74
CA PRO A 269 -10.26 10.52 -15.51
C PRO A 269 -10.07 10.96 -14.04
N VAL A 270 -11.16 11.35 -13.39
CA VAL A 270 -11.14 11.79 -11.98
C VAL A 270 -10.88 10.61 -11.05
N ILE A 271 -11.58 9.49 -11.29
CA ILE A 271 -11.45 8.28 -10.47
C ILE A 271 -10.04 7.69 -10.64
N GLU A 272 -9.49 7.65 -11.85
CA GLU A 272 -8.12 7.18 -12.12
C GLU A 272 -7.06 8.07 -11.47
N PHE A 273 -7.25 9.39 -11.51
CA PHE A 273 -6.37 10.34 -10.82
C PHE A 273 -6.39 10.07 -9.30
N LEU A 274 -7.57 9.99 -8.68
CA LEU A 274 -7.71 9.69 -7.25
C LEU A 274 -7.12 8.34 -6.88
N LEU A 275 -7.35 7.31 -7.70
CA LEU A 275 -6.78 5.98 -7.50
C LEU A 275 -5.25 6.02 -7.47
N GLN A 276 -4.62 6.83 -8.33
CA GLN A 276 -3.17 7.02 -8.30
C GLN A 276 -2.72 7.78 -7.06
N GLN A 277 -3.44 8.82 -6.65
CA GLN A 277 -3.12 9.55 -5.41
C GLN A 277 -3.12 8.59 -4.22
N VAL A 278 -4.18 7.78 -4.07
CA VAL A 278 -4.32 6.79 -2.98
C VAL A 278 -3.23 5.72 -3.04
N LYS A 279 -2.91 5.19 -4.22
CA LYS A 279 -1.80 4.22 -4.40
C LYS A 279 -0.45 4.80 -3.98
N ASN A 280 -0.20 6.07 -4.31
CA ASN A 280 1.05 6.74 -3.99
C ASN A 280 1.17 7.12 -2.51
N LEU A 281 0.07 7.20 -1.75
CA LEU A 281 0.11 7.42 -0.29
C LEU A 281 0.92 6.34 0.45
N ASN A 282 0.88 5.10 -0.02
CA ASN A 282 1.63 3.99 0.59
C ASN A 282 3.12 3.98 0.24
N THR A 283 3.55 4.83 -0.70
CA THR A 283 4.91 4.79 -1.21
C THR A 283 5.79 5.73 -0.40
N LEU A 284 6.59 5.16 0.51
CA LEU A 284 7.46 5.91 1.43
C LEU A 284 8.61 6.63 0.72
N SER A 285 9.01 6.18 -0.48
CA SER A 285 10.08 6.82 -1.25
C SER A 285 9.52 7.65 -2.41
N LYS A 286 9.85 8.95 -2.41
CA LYS A 286 9.44 9.91 -3.47
C LYS A 286 9.85 9.47 -4.89
N GLY A 287 10.86 8.60 -5.02
CA GLY A 287 11.34 8.05 -6.29
C GLY A 287 10.57 6.83 -6.83
N ALA A 288 9.69 6.23 -6.02
CA ALA A 288 8.92 5.04 -6.42
C ALA A 288 7.49 5.36 -6.87
N PHE A 289 7.09 6.63 -6.89
CA PHE A 289 5.78 7.03 -7.42
C PHE A 289 5.66 6.64 -8.89
N ARG A 290 4.59 5.91 -9.20
CA ARG A 290 4.26 5.51 -10.57
C ARG A 290 3.02 6.27 -11.02
N TYR A 291 3.18 6.99 -12.12
CA TYR A 291 2.11 7.76 -12.75
C TYR A 291 1.71 7.08 -14.06
N SER A 292 0.43 7.08 -14.40
CA SER A 292 0.03 6.68 -15.75
C SER A 292 0.39 7.75 -16.78
N TRP A 293 0.33 7.39 -18.05
CA TRP A 293 0.60 8.32 -19.13
C TRP A 293 -0.47 9.43 -19.19
N GLU A 294 -1.74 9.14 -18.87
CA GLU A 294 -2.84 10.10 -18.83
C GLU A 294 -2.61 11.18 -17.77
N THR A 295 -2.29 10.78 -16.54
CA THR A 295 -1.97 11.73 -15.45
C THR A 295 -0.74 12.55 -15.79
N THR A 296 0.26 11.92 -16.42
CA THR A 296 1.47 12.63 -16.79
C THR A 296 1.25 13.64 -17.90
N LEU A 297 0.42 13.30 -18.90
CA LEU A 297 0.00 14.21 -19.96
C LEU A 297 -0.81 15.39 -19.38
N PHE A 298 -1.73 15.12 -18.45
CA PHE A 298 -2.45 16.17 -17.73
C PHE A 298 -1.50 17.11 -16.96
N CYS A 299 -0.52 16.55 -16.26
CA CYS A 299 0.48 17.32 -15.53
C CYS A 299 1.40 18.12 -16.46
N GLU A 300 1.76 17.57 -17.61
CA GLU A 300 2.50 18.27 -18.67
C GLU A 300 1.69 19.44 -19.20
N SER A 301 0.41 19.24 -19.54
CA SER A 301 -0.48 20.30 -20.00
C SER A 301 -0.61 21.41 -18.96
N LEU A 302 -0.77 21.06 -17.69
CA LEU A 302 -0.83 22.02 -16.59
C LEU A 302 0.49 22.80 -16.43
N GLN A 303 1.63 22.12 -16.55
CA GLN A 303 2.96 22.72 -16.51
C GLN A 303 3.20 23.65 -17.71
N SER A 304 2.67 23.32 -18.89
CA SER A 304 2.75 24.12 -20.12
C SER A 304 1.85 25.36 -20.05
N ILE A 305 0.67 25.25 -19.42
CA ILE A 305 -0.24 26.39 -19.19
C ILE A 305 0.32 27.34 -18.13
N SER A 306 0.75 26.82 -16.97
CA SER A 306 1.28 27.64 -15.88
C SER A 306 2.34 26.90 -15.07
N PRO A 307 3.63 27.13 -15.40
CA PRO A 307 4.75 26.58 -14.63
C PRO A 307 4.72 26.95 -13.14
N HIS A 308 4.20 28.13 -12.81
CA HIS A 308 4.12 28.62 -11.43
C HIS A 308 3.03 27.89 -10.65
N ALA A 309 1.85 27.71 -11.23
CA ALA A 309 0.76 26.96 -10.59
C ALA A 309 1.16 25.50 -10.35
N TYR A 310 1.81 24.87 -11.35
CA TYR A 310 2.29 23.50 -11.21
C TYR A 310 3.33 23.36 -10.10
N LYS A 311 4.33 24.26 -10.05
CA LYS A 311 5.34 24.29 -8.98
C LYS A 311 4.69 24.45 -7.62
N PHE A 312 3.73 25.36 -7.47
CA PHE A 312 3.00 25.58 -6.23
C PHE A 312 2.25 24.32 -5.79
N LEU A 313 1.46 23.70 -6.68
CA LEU A 313 0.70 22.48 -6.38
C LEU A 313 1.63 21.34 -5.97
N HIS A 314 2.71 21.12 -6.72
CA HIS A 314 3.72 20.12 -6.41
C HIS A 314 4.44 20.39 -5.08
N SER A 315 4.83 21.63 -4.79
CA SER A 315 5.51 21.98 -3.53
C SER A 315 4.59 21.95 -2.32
N SER A 316 3.30 22.20 -2.51
CA SER A 316 2.32 22.31 -1.43
C SER A 316 2.04 20.97 -0.73
N GLY A 317 2.34 19.84 -1.38
CA GLY A 317 2.10 18.50 -0.84
C GLY A 317 0.63 18.06 -0.79
N HIS A 318 -0.33 18.91 -1.18
CA HIS A 318 -1.75 18.55 -1.26
C HIS A 318 -2.03 17.53 -2.36
N LEU A 319 -1.21 17.51 -3.41
CA LEU A 319 -1.29 16.56 -4.52
C LEU A 319 0.07 15.91 -4.74
N LEU A 320 0.07 14.58 -4.90
CA LEU A 320 1.23 13.78 -5.29
C LEU A 320 1.35 13.85 -6.81
N LEU A 321 2.05 14.89 -7.30
CA LEU A 321 2.27 15.16 -8.72
C LEU A 321 3.68 14.71 -9.16
N PRO A 322 3.89 14.35 -10.44
CA PRO A 322 5.21 14.01 -10.95
C PRO A 322 6.20 15.17 -10.83
N SER A 323 7.47 14.84 -10.59
CA SER A 323 8.52 15.86 -10.60
C SER A 323 8.69 16.47 -12.01
N LEU A 324 9.18 17.71 -12.08
CA LEU A 324 9.52 18.34 -13.36
C LEU A 324 10.53 17.51 -14.16
N SER A 325 11.45 16.81 -13.49
CA SER A 325 12.41 15.90 -14.14
C SER A 325 11.70 14.71 -14.78
N THR A 326 10.66 14.18 -14.14
CA THR A 326 9.83 13.09 -14.68
C THR A 326 9.09 13.53 -15.93
N ILE A 327 8.46 14.72 -15.90
CA ILE A 327 7.77 15.30 -17.05
C ILE A 327 8.77 15.52 -18.20
N LYS A 328 9.90 16.20 -17.92
CA LYS A 328 10.93 16.48 -18.92
C LYS A 328 11.50 15.22 -19.57
N ARG A 329 11.68 14.13 -18.80
CA ARG A 329 12.17 12.84 -19.32
C ARG A 329 11.17 12.19 -20.28
N LEU A 330 9.88 12.41 -20.10
CA LEU A 330 8.87 11.89 -21.04
C LEU A 330 8.81 12.76 -22.29
N CYS A 331 8.87 14.09 -22.13
CA CYS A 331 8.94 15.02 -23.25
C CYS A 331 10.22 14.86 -24.08
N SER A 332 11.35 14.47 -23.48
CA SER A 332 12.61 14.27 -24.22
C SER A 332 12.55 13.13 -25.24
N ASN A 333 11.59 12.22 -25.13
CA ASN A 333 11.37 11.17 -26.13
C ASN A 333 10.78 11.75 -27.44
N PHE A 334 10.09 12.89 -27.36
CA PHE A 334 9.61 13.62 -28.53
C PHE A 334 10.73 14.52 -29.02
N SER A 335 11.60 13.96 -29.88
CA SER A 335 12.76 14.64 -30.47
C SER A 335 12.37 15.61 -31.58
N GLY A 336 11.46 16.54 -31.32
CA GLY A 336 11.14 17.65 -32.22
C GLY A 336 12.22 18.72 -32.13
N ASN A 337 13.37 18.50 -32.78
CA ASN A 337 14.42 19.51 -32.89
C ASN A 337 14.31 20.17 -34.28
N PRO A 338 14.05 21.49 -34.37
CA PRO A 338 14.01 22.21 -35.64
C PRO A 338 15.29 22.04 -36.49
N GLN A 339 16.45 21.80 -35.87
CA GLN A 339 17.69 21.53 -36.58
C GLN A 339 17.73 20.14 -37.23
N VAL A 340 17.07 19.16 -36.62
CA VAL A 340 16.98 17.80 -37.18
C VAL A 340 15.94 17.77 -38.29
N GLU A 341 14.84 18.52 -38.17
CA GLU A 341 13.81 18.65 -39.21
C GLU A 341 14.27 19.42 -40.46
N GLN A 342 15.46 20.02 -40.44
CA GLN A 342 16.07 20.67 -41.62
C GLN A 342 16.62 19.68 -42.64
N ASN A 343 16.88 18.43 -42.25
CA ASN A 343 17.34 17.41 -43.19
C ASN A 343 16.16 16.90 -44.04
N ASP A 344 16.41 16.68 -45.33
CA ASP A 344 15.36 16.25 -46.28
C ASP A 344 14.71 14.91 -45.88
N SER A 345 15.41 14.03 -45.14
CA SER A 345 14.89 12.74 -44.67
C SER A 345 13.93 12.83 -43.48
N THR A 346 13.97 13.93 -42.72
CA THR A 346 13.18 14.16 -41.49
C THR A 346 12.24 15.35 -41.61
N LEU A 347 12.26 16.05 -42.74
CA LEU A 347 11.34 17.12 -43.07
C LEU A 347 9.88 16.62 -42.96
N LEU A 348 9.03 17.34 -42.23
CA LEU A 348 7.62 17.01 -41.97
C LEU A 348 7.36 15.71 -41.19
N GLN A 349 8.35 15.10 -40.55
CA GLN A 349 8.15 13.86 -39.78
C GLN A 349 7.08 14.02 -38.68
N TYR A 350 7.04 15.19 -38.03
CA TYR A 350 6.00 15.55 -37.09
C TYR A 350 4.60 15.49 -37.74
N MET A 351 4.43 16.15 -38.88
CA MET A 351 3.15 16.16 -39.61
C MET A 351 2.75 14.76 -40.09
N ALA A 352 3.70 13.94 -40.54
CA ALA A 352 3.43 12.56 -40.95
C ALA A 352 2.83 11.71 -39.81
N SER A 353 3.24 11.96 -38.57
CA SER A 353 2.64 11.31 -37.40
C SER A 353 1.25 11.86 -37.07
N LYS A 354 1.07 13.19 -37.24
CA LYS A 354 -0.14 13.91 -36.85
C LYS A 354 -1.30 13.71 -37.81
N VAL A 355 -1.04 13.60 -39.12
CA VAL A 355 -2.05 13.36 -40.16
C VAL A 355 -2.94 12.16 -39.84
N LYS A 356 -2.38 11.11 -39.21
CA LYS A 356 -3.11 9.90 -38.84
C LYS A 356 -4.23 10.14 -37.82
N LEU A 357 -4.17 11.27 -37.10
CA LEU A 357 -5.13 11.69 -36.09
C LEU A 357 -6.12 12.74 -36.62
N LEU A 358 -5.89 13.26 -37.82
CA LEU A 358 -6.70 14.34 -38.42
C LEU A 358 -7.86 13.76 -39.23
N ARG A 359 -9.00 14.47 -39.20
CA ARG A 359 -10.17 14.16 -40.03
C ARG A 359 -9.97 14.73 -41.42
N ASP A 360 -10.75 14.28 -42.39
CA ASP A 360 -10.62 14.76 -43.77
C ASP A 360 -10.90 16.27 -43.90
N GLU A 361 -11.80 16.82 -43.08
CA GLU A 361 -12.04 18.27 -43.00
C GLU A 361 -10.83 19.08 -42.51
N ASP A 362 -9.90 18.47 -41.78
CA ASP A 362 -8.70 19.14 -41.29
C ASP A 362 -7.59 19.20 -42.35
N LYS A 363 -7.76 18.50 -43.49
CA LYS A 363 -6.70 18.31 -44.51
C LYS A 363 -6.69 19.39 -45.59
N THR A 364 -7.78 20.12 -45.80
CA THR A 364 -7.84 21.26 -46.74
C THR A 364 -7.32 22.51 -46.04
N VAL A 365 -6.11 22.95 -46.39
CA VAL A 365 -5.33 23.92 -45.60
C VAL A 365 -4.77 25.10 -46.41
N ASN A 366 -4.56 26.22 -45.71
CA ASN A 366 -3.73 27.33 -46.13
C ASN A 366 -2.35 27.22 -45.48
N LEU A 367 -1.29 27.48 -46.23
CA LEU A 367 0.07 27.60 -45.73
C LEU A 367 0.39 29.07 -45.43
N MET A 368 0.55 29.42 -44.16
CA MET A 368 0.94 30.74 -43.69
C MET A 368 2.44 30.80 -43.42
N ILE A 369 3.07 31.90 -43.84
CA ILE A 369 4.52 32.11 -43.71
C ILE A 369 4.74 33.46 -43.03
N ASP A 370 5.49 33.45 -41.93
CA ASP A 370 5.85 34.66 -41.20
C ASP A 370 7.29 34.60 -40.66
N GLU A 371 7.93 35.75 -40.46
CA GLU A 371 9.29 35.89 -39.95
C GLU A 371 9.27 36.40 -38.50
N ILE A 372 9.81 35.60 -37.58
CA ILE A 372 9.97 35.99 -36.18
C ILE A 372 11.42 36.40 -35.94
N HIS A 373 11.64 37.67 -35.59
CA HIS A 373 12.96 38.13 -35.14
C HIS A 373 13.29 37.54 -33.76
N ILE A 374 14.44 36.88 -33.67
CA ILE A 374 14.92 36.26 -32.44
C ILE A 374 16.20 36.96 -31.98
N LYS A 375 16.42 37.01 -30.66
CA LYS A 375 17.70 37.48 -30.13
C LYS A 375 18.79 36.51 -30.58
N PRO A 376 19.86 36.96 -31.25
CA PRO A 376 20.93 36.06 -31.66
C PRO A 376 21.64 35.54 -30.41
N TYR A 377 21.53 34.23 -30.15
CA TYR A 377 22.28 33.54 -29.10
C TYR A 377 22.53 32.09 -29.49
N MET A 378 23.62 31.51 -29.01
CA MET A 378 23.88 30.08 -29.05
C MET A 378 23.92 29.54 -27.63
N ASP A 379 23.37 28.34 -27.45
CA ASP A 379 23.36 27.67 -26.15
C ASP A 379 23.63 26.17 -26.34
N TYR A 380 24.27 25.53 -25.37
CA TYR A 380 24.55 24.10 -25.40
C TYR A 380 23.57 23.36 -24.49
N LYS A 381 22.65 22.61 -25.08
CA LYS A 381 21.62 21.85 -24.36
C LYS A 381 21.59 20.40 -24.81
N GLY A 382 21.78 19.49 -23.86
CA GLY A 382 21.56 18.05 -24.06
C GLY A 382 22.41 17.44 -25.18
N GLY A 383 23.67 17.85 -25.32
CA GLY A 383 24.55 17.35 -26.38
C GLY A 383 24.56 18.19 -27.67
N ASN A 384 23.60 19.10 -27.84
CA ASN A 384 23.39 19.84 -29.09
C ASN A 384 23.59 21.35 -28.90
N ILE A 385 24.06 22.02 -29.97
CA ILE A 385 24.18 23.49 -30.03
C ILE A 385 22.89 24.06 -30.62
N VAL A 386 22.12 24.76 -29.79
CA VAL A 386 20.85 25.40 -30.16
C VAL A 386 21.10 26.86 -30.53
N GLY A 387 20.33 27.41 -31.48
CA GLY A 387 20.39 28.82 -31.87
C GLY A 387 21.29 29.13 -33.07
N LYS A 388 21.91 28.11 -33.65
CA LYS A 388 22.65 28.21 -34.91
C LYS A 388 21.71 28.44 -36.08
N ALA A 389 22.08 29.33 -37.00
CA ALA A 389 21.39 29.51 -38.28
C ALA A 389 21.56 28.26 -39.15
N PHE A 390 20.53 27.94 -39.95
CA PHE A 390 20.62 26.90 -40.96
C PHE A 390 21.64 27.28 -42.05
N ASN A 391 21.59 28.55 -42.48
CA ASN A 391 22.33 29.03 -43.64
C ASN A 391 23.74 29.56 -43.33
N SER A 392 24.15 29.59 -42.06
CA SER A 392 25.49 30.04 -41.68
C SER A 392 26.00 29.36 -40.42
N THR A 393 27.30 29.49 -40.15
CA THR A 393 27.90 29.05 -38.89
C THR A 393 27.54 29.93 -37.70
N ASP A 394 26.84 31.04 -37.92
CA ASP A 394 26.56 32.05 -36.91
C ASP A 394 25.21 31.84 -36.21
N CYS A 395 24.92 32.73 -35.27
CA CYS A 395 23.62 32.76 -34.58
C CYS A 395 22.52 33.14 -35.58
N ALA A 396 21.38 32.46 -35.49
CA ALA A 396 20.17 32.86 -36.19
C ALA A 396 19.68 34.22 -35.68
N LYS A 397 19.24 35.09 -36.60
CA LYS A 397 18.67 36.42 -36.30
C LYS A 397 17.15 36.41 -36.43
N SER A 398 16.62 35.52 -37.24
CA SER A 398 15.20 35.31 -37.42
C SER A 398 14.87 33.84 -37.61
N ALA A 399 13.61 33.49 -37.41
CA ALA A 399 13.06 32.19 -37.70
C ALA A 399 11.85 32.36 -38.61
N HIS A 400 11.91 31.77 -39.81
CA HIS A 400 10.75 31.69 -40.70
C HIS A 400 9.87 30.52 -40.24
N VAL A 401 8.62 30.82 -39.92
CA VAL A 401 7.66 29.84 -39.43
C VAL A 401 6.65 29.54 -40.53
N PHE A 402 6.51 28.26 -40.84
CA PHE A 402 5.52 27.73 -41.76
C PHE A 402 4.40 27.09 -40.96
N MET A 403 3.19 27.61 -41.09
CA MET A 403 2.03 27.20 -40.31
C MET A 403 0.89 26.83 -41.24
N ILE A 404 0.16 25.76 -40.95
CA ILE A 404 -1.07 25.41 -41.65
C ILE A 404 -2.29 25.86 -40.86
N ASN A 405 -3.31 26.33 -41.58
CA ASN A 405 -4.62 26.58 -41.03
C ASN A 405 -5.66 25.87 -41.91
N SER A 406 -6.51 25.04 -41.32
CA SER A 406 -7.63 24.43 -42.03
C SER A 406 -8.62 25.50 -42.46
N LEU A 407 -9.19 25.32 -43.65
CA LEU A 407 -10.26 26.14 -44.18
C LEU A 407 -11.64 25.68 -43.72
N LEU A 408 -11.78 24.40 -43.40
CA LEU A 408 -13.06 23.78 -43.03
C LEU A 408 -13.19 23.56 -41.52
N SER A 409 -12.11 23.71 -40.75
CA SER A 409 -12.09 23.54 -39.30
C SER A 409 -11.25 24.61 -38.60
N THR A 410 -11.29 24.63 -37.26
CA THR A 410 -10.44 25.51 -36.44
C THR A 410 -9.01 24.99 -36.29
N TYR A 411 -8.65 23.91 -36.99
CA TYR A 411 -7.34 23.28 -36.86
C TYR A 411 -6.23 24.18 -37.38
N ARG A 412 -5.17 24.32 -36.58
CA ARG A 412 -4.02 25.19 -36.82
C ARG A 412 -2.78 24.55 -36.24
N ASP A 413 -1.68 24.56 -36.99
CA ASP A 413 -0.44 23.96 -36.49
C ASP A 413 0.82 24.42 -37.22
N VAL A 414 1.95 24.36 -36.53
CA VAL A 414 3.27 24.71 -37.09
C VAL A 414 3.85 23.49 -37.80
N VAL A 415 4.11 23.65 -39.10
CA VAL A 415 4.62 22.61 -39.99
C VAL A 415 6.13 22.53 -39.94
N HIS A 416 6.79 23.70 -39.98
CA HIS A 416 8.25 23.78 -40.03
C HIS A 416 8.73 25.12 -39.49
N ILE A 417 9.93 25.13 -38.89
CA ILE A 417 10.58 26.34 -38.38
C ILE A 417 12.00 26.38 -38.94
N LEU A 418 12.31 27.42 -39.71
CA LEU A 418 13.59 27.62 -40.36
C LEU A 418 14.36 28.80 -39.72
N PRO A 419 15.26 28.55 -38.74
CA PRO A 419 16.15 29.56 -38.17
C PRO A 419 17.22 29.99 -39.17
N VAL A 420 17.33 31.30 -39.44
CA VAL A 420 18.23 31.88 -40.44
C VAL A 420 18.88 33.17 -39.96
N LYS A 421 20.04 33.50 -40.53
CA LYS A 421 20.68 34.81 -40.34
C LYS A 421 20.16 35.85 -41.33
N THR A 422 20.06 35.44 -42.59
CA THR A 422 19.59 36.23 -43.74
C THR A 422 19.07 35.24 -44.78
N LEU A 423 17.83 35.38 -45.23
CA LEU A 423 17.24 34.46 -46.20
C LEU A 423 17.22 35.12 -47.59
N ASP A 424 17.63 34.38 -48.61
CA ASP A 424 17.44 34.78 -50.00
C ASP A 424 16.12 34.22 -50.56
N ALA A 425 15.55 34.91 -51.55
CA ALA A 425 14.27 34.55 -52.13
C ALA A 425 14.27 33.17 -52.82
N GLN A 426 15.42 32.71 -53.34
CA GLN A 426 15.51 31.41 -54.01
C GLN A 426 15.46 30.27 -52.99
N THR A 427 16.23 30.38 -51.91
CA THR A 427 16.19 29.42 -50.81
C THR A 427 14.79 29.36 -50.20
N LEU A 428 14.13 30.51 -50.00
CA LEU A 428 12.75 30.52 -49.51
C LEU A 428 11.79 29.79 -50.45
N HIS A 429 11.87 30.07 -51.76
CA HIS A 429 11.07 29.38 -52.78
C HIS A 429 11.25 27.85 -52.72
N ASN A 430 12.51 27.39 -52.69
CA ASN A 430 12.82 25.96 -52.60
C ASN A 430 12.19 25.31 -51.36
N TYR A 431 12.16 26.01 -50.21
CA TYR A 431 11.51 25.51 -49.01
C TYR A 431 9.99 25.51 -49.09
N ILE A 432 9.38 26.55 -49.65
CA ILE A 432 7.93 26.60 -49.88
C ILE A 432 7.52 25.44 -50.78
N GLU A 433 8.21 25.25 -51.90
CA GLU A 433 7.96 24.16 -52.84
C GLU A 433 8.09 22.79 -52.16
N LYS A 434 9.20 22.55 -51.45
CA LYS A 434 9.43 21.30 -50.70
C LYS A 434 8.32 21.03 -49.67
N ILE A 435 7.89 22.05 -48.93
CA ILE A 435 6.84 21.91 -47.90
C ILE A 435 5.49 21.61 -48.55
N VAL A 436 5.12 22.32 -49.63
CA VAL A 436 3.85 22.08 -50.33
C VAL A 436 3.82 20.65 -50.91
N ILE A 437 4.88 20.23 -51.60
CA ILE A 437 4.99 18.85 -52.11
C ILE A 437 4.95 17.83 -50.97
N GLY A 438 5.63 18.10 -49.87
CA GLY A 438 5.66 17.22 -48.71
C GLY A 438 4.29 17.09 -48.03
N LEU A 439 3.57 18.19 -47.86
CA LEU A 439 2.22 18.20 -47.30
C LEU A 439 1.21 17.44 -48.20
N GLU A 440 1.25 17.66 -49.51
CA GLU A 440 0.37 16.97 -50.47
C GLU A 440 0.65 15.46 -50.50
N LYS A 441 1.93 15.03 -50.42
CA LYS A 441 2.28 13.60 -50.29
C LYS A 441 1.75 12.96 -49.02
N LEU A 442 1.60 13.73 -47.94
CA LEU A 442 1.01 13.26 -46.69
C LEU A 442 -0.53 13.20 -46.74
N GLY A 443 -1.16 13.75 -47.78
CA GLY A 443 -2.61 13.78 -47.96
C GLY A 443 -3.28 15.09 -47.52
N PHE A 444 -2.52 16.16 -47.30
CA PHE A 444 -3.10 17.51 -47.17
C PHE A 444 -3.39 18.09 -48.55
N GLU A 445 -4.44 18.89 -48.66
CA GLU A 445 -4.75 19.69 -49.83
C GLU A 445 -4.38 21.15 -49.53
N VAL A 446 -3.28 21.64 -50.11
CA VAL A 446 -2.81 23.01 -49.93
C VAL A 446 -3.44 23.91 -51.00
N LEU A 447 -4.33 24.80 -50.59
CA LEU A 447 -5.06 25.69 -51.51
C LEU A 447 -4.40 27.05 -51.70
N SER A 448 -3.89 27.64 -50.62
CA SER A 448 -3.27 28.97 -50.70
C SER A 448 -2.02 29.11 -49.85
N ILE A 449 -1.14 30.02 -50.27
CA ILE A 449 0.00 30.50 -49.50
C ILE A 449 -0.32 31.93 -49.05
N VAL A 450 -0.24 32.16 -47.74
CA VAL A 450 -0.46 33.46 -47.11
C VAL A 450 0.87 33.98 -46.56
N SER A 451 1.27 35.18 -46.95
CA SER A 451 2.46 35.85 -46.41
C SER A 451 2.21 37.34 -46.14
N ASP A 452 3.16 37.98 -45.47
CA ASP A 452 3.24 39.43 -45.45
C ASP A 452 3.57 40.01 -46.86
N ASN A 453 3.52 41.33 -46.98
CA ASN A 453 3.89 42.06 -48.19
C ASN A 453 5.39 42.44 -48.21
N ASN A 454 6.27 41.47 -47.98
CA ASN A 454 7.71 41.65 -48.09
C ASN A 454 8.20 41.38 -49.53
N ALA A 455 9.21 42.13 -49.96
CA ALA A 455 9.84 41.96 -51.27
C ALA A 455 10.49 40.58 -51.43
N ILE A 456 11.04 40.00 -50.35
CA ILE A 456 11.62 38.65 -50.38
C ILE A 456 10.53 37.60 -50.65
N ASN A 457 9.40 37.68 -49.96
CA ASN A 457 8.26 36.78 -50.15
C ASN A 457 7.67 36.90 -51.55
N SER A 458 7.45 38.13 -52.02
CA SER A 458 6.97 38.38 -53.39
C SER A 458 7.92 37.81 -54.44
N LYS A 459 9.24 37.99 -54.26
CA LYS A 459 10.24 37.44 -55.17
C LYS A 459 10.31 35.91 -55.11
N ALA A 460 10.19 35.32 -53.93
CA ALA A 460 10.13 33.86 -53.77
C ALA A 460 8.90 33.27 -54.47
N MET A 461 7.76 33.95 -54.40
CA MET A 461 6.56 33.55 -55.14
C MET A 461 6.69 33.72 -56.65
N SER A 462 7.43 34.73 -57.12
CA SER A 462 7.67 34.93 -58.56
C SER A 462 8.33 33.73 -59.23
N PHE A 463 9.16 32.98 -58.51
CA PHE A 463 9.85 31.80 -59.02
C PHE A 463 8.94 30.59 -59.28
N PHE A 464 7.67 30.61 -58.85
CA PHE A 464 6.68 29.61 -59.28
C PHE A 464 6.17 29.82 -60.72
N SER A 465 6.56 30.91 -61.39
CA SER A 465 6.28 31.16 -62.80
C SER A 465 7.57 31.19 -63.61
N ASP A 466 7.49 30.70 -64.85
CA ASP A 466 8.54 30.86 -65.85
C ASP A 466 7.98 31.64 -67.05
N PRO A 467 8.41 32.89 -67.31
CA PRO A 467 9.43 33.67 -66.57
C PRO A 467 8.98 34.13 -65.17
N PRO A 468 9.91 34.50 -64.27
CA PRO A 468 9.60 34.91 -62.91
C PRO A 468 8.70 36.16 -62.85
N GLU A 469 7.46 35.97 -62.40
CA GLU A 469 6.45 37.03 -62.31
C GLU A 469 5.56 36.82 -61.08
N VAL A 470 5.27 37.90 -60.36
CA VAL A 470 4.36 37.87 -59.21
C VAL A 470 2.92 37.79 -59.70
N LYS A 471 2.25 36.68 -59.41
CA LYS A 471 0.85 36.41 -59.76
C LYS A 471 0.07 36.08 -58.49
N TYR A 472 -1.25 36.20 -58.56
CA TYR A 472 -2.13 35.73 -57.49
C TYR A 472 -2.47 34.24 -57.63
N LEU A 473 -2.20 33.65 -58.81
CA LEU A 473 -2.54 32.29 -59.17
C LEU A 473 -1.32 31.57 -59.73
N TYR A 474 -0.95 30.46 -59.10
CA TYR A 474 0.12 29.57 -59.53
C TYR A 474 -0.42 28.15 -59.74
N ARG A 475 0.37 27.27 -60.38
CA ARG A 475 0.06 25.83 -60.44
C ARG A 475 0.61 25.17 -59.18
N ASN A 476 -0.16 24.25 -58.59
CA ASN A 476 0.33 23.52 -57.42
C ASN A 476 1.51 22.62 -57.82
N PRO A 477 2.65 22.67 -57.11
CA PRO A 477 3.85 21.93 -57.48
C PRO A 477 3.72 20.40 -57.31
N ALA A 478 2.74 19.92 -56.54
CA ALA A 478 2.43 18.50 -56.41
C ALA A 478 1.41 18.00 -57.44
N ASP A 479 0.43 18.85 -57.80
CA ASP A 479 -0.62 18.55 -58.77
C ASP A 479 -0.85 19.75 -59.71
N ASN A 480 -0.31 19.65 -60.93
CA ASN A 480 -0.41 20.69 -61.95
C ASN A 480 -1.85 21.05 -62.37
N SER A 481 -2.84 20.20 -62.08
CA SER A 481 -4.25 20.48 -62.40
C SER A 481 -4.91 21.44 -61.41
N ARG A 482 -4.34 21.57 -60.19
CA ARG A 482 -4.91 22.37 -59.11
C ARG A 482 -4.26 23.75 -59.02
N PRO A 483 -5.06 24.81 -58.79
CA PRO A 483 -4.53 26.14 -58.54
C PRO A 483 -3.93 26.24 -57.12
N LEU A 484 -2.87 27.04 -57.01
CA LEU A 484 -2.28 27.47 -55.75
C LEU A 484 -2.40 28.99 -55.67
N PHE A 485 -3.22 29.48 -54.74
CA PHE A 485 -3.48 30.92 -54.60
C PHE A 485 -2.41 31.58 -53.74
N PHE A 486 -1.90 32.74 -54.15
CA PHE A 486 -1.04 33.57 -53.32
C PHE A 486 -1.86 34.73 -52.73
N VAL A 487 -1.93 34.79 -51.41
CA VAL A 487 -2.72 35.76 -50.66
C VAL A 487 -1.79 36.58 -49.79
N ILE A 488 -1.85 37.90 -49.95
CA ILE A 488 -1.12 38.82 -49.06
C ILE A 488 -2.01 39.09 -47.84
N ASP A 489 -1.42 39.10 -46.64
CA ASP A 489 -2.17 39.40 -45.42
C ASP A 489 -2.85 40.78 -45.52
N SER A 490 -4.19 40.74 -45.54
CA SER A 490 -5.07 41.91 -45.59
C SER A 490 -4.76 42.93 -44.50
N VAL A 491 -4.33 42.47 -43.32
CA VAL A 491 -3.96 43.33 -42.19
C VAL A 491 -2.74 44.19 -42.54
N HIS A 492 -1.76 43.62 -43.22
CA HIS A 492 -0.59 44.36 -43.68
C HIS A 492 -0.96 45.34 -44.80
N ILE A 493 -1.88 44.97 -45.70
CA ILE A 493 -2.40 45.87 -46.73
C ILE A 493 -3.04 47.12 -46.09
N ILE A 494 -3.93 46.93 -45.11
CA ILE A 494 -4.61 48.03 -44.42
C ILE A 494 -3.61 48.93 -43.69
N LYS A 495 -2.63 48.34 -42.98
CA LYS A 495 -1.56 49.12 -42.32
C LYS A 495 -0.75 49.93 -43.33
N ASN A 496 -0.38 49.34 -44.47
CA ASN A 496 0.38 50.02 -45.52
C ASN A 496 -0.43 51.15 -46.16
N LEU A 497 -1.70 50.91 -46.45
CA LEU A 497 -2.63 51.91 -46.99
C LEU A 497 -2.74 53.12 -46.05
N ARG A 498 -2.95 52.87 -44.75
CA ARG A 498 -2.96 53.92 -43.72
C ARG A 498 -1.63 54.64 -43.63
N ASN A 499 -0.49 53.93 -43.60
CA ASN A 499 0.83 54.53 -43.51
C ASN A 499 1.15 55.42 -44.72
N ASN A 500 0.74 55.01 -45.92
CA ASN A 500 0.89 55.81 -47.13
C ASN A 500 0.01 57.05 -47.07
N TRP A 501 -1.20 56.94 -46.52
CA TRP A 501 -2.09 58.09 -46.34
C TRP A 501 -1.56 59.10 -45.30
N ILE A 502 -0.99 58.62 -44.19
CA ILE A 502 -0.37 59.47 -43.17
C ILE A 502 0.85 60.23 -43.74
N ASN A 503 1.67 59.54 -44.55
CA ASN A 503 2.87 60.10 -45.16
C ASN A 503 2.61 60.58 -46.61
N GLN A 504 1.38 61.02 -46.90
CA GLN A 504 0.93 61.42 -48.23
C GLN A 504 1.94 62.36 -48.91
N LYS A 505 2.43 61.93 -50.07
CA LYS A 505 3.29 62.73 -50.95
C LYS A 505 2.45 63.28 -52.12
N PRO A 506 2.85 64.37 -52.79
CA PRO A 506 2.09 64.95 -53.91
C PRO A 506 1.73 63.92 -55.01
N ALA A 507 2.63 62.96 -55.26
CA ALA A 507 2.44 61.90 -56.27
C ALA A 507 1.73 60.64 -55.76
N GLN A 508 1.43 60.53 -54.45
CA GLN A 508 0.82 59.36 -53.82
C GLN A 508 -0.39 59.82 -53.00
N CYS A 509 -1.43 60.24 -53.70
CA CYS A 509 -2.69 60.66 -53.10
C CYS A 509 -3.78 59.61 -53.31
N MET A 510 -4.68 59.49 -52.35
CA MET A 510 -5.90 58.71 -52.53
C MET A 510 -6.90 59.53 -53.31
N HIS A 511 -7.29 59.04 -54.48
CA HIS A 511 -8.34 59.64 -55.29
C HIS A 511 -9.64 58.88 -55.05
N TYR A 512 -10.74 59.60 -54.89
CA TYR A 512 -12.07 59.01 -54.78
C TYR A 512 -13.04 59.77 -55.68
N PRO A 513 -14.00 59.08 -56.31
CA PRO A 513 -15.04 59.74 -57.08
C PRO A 513 -15.95 60.50 -56.13
N ASP A 514 -16.25 61.75 -56.47
CA ASP A 514 -17.30 62.51 -55.83
C ASP A 514 -18.65 61.85 -56.11
N PHE A 515 -19.43 61.60 -55.05
CA PHE A 515 -20.72 60.94 -55.15
C PHE A 515 -21.79 61.82 -55.80
N GLU A 516 -21.57 63.15 -55.84
CA GLU A 516 -22.53 64.12 -56.40
C GLU A 516 -22.13 64.64 -57.79
N GLU A 517 -20.83 64.86 -58.04
CA GLU A 517 -20.37 65.60 -59.24
C GLU A 517 -19.59 64.77 -60.28
N GLU A 518 -19.48 63.44 -60.16
CA GLU A 518 -18.66 62.58 -61.05
C GLU A 518 -17.19 63.06 -61.23
N LYS A 519 -16.69 63.93 -60.34
CA LYS A 519 -15.31 64.44 -60.37
C LYS A 519 -14.44 63.65 -59.42
N MET A 520 -13.19 63.40 -59.80
CA MET A 520 -12.21 62.80 -58.88
C MET A 520 -11.75 63.83 -57.85
N ARG A 521 -11.98 63.55 -56.57
CA ARG A 521 -11.48 64.33 -55.43
C ARG A 521 -10.27 63.66 -54.79
N LEU A 522 -9.50 64.46 -54.05
CA LEU A 522 -8.32 64.03 -53.31
C LEU A 522 -8.68 63.85 -51.84
N ALA A 523 -8.43 62.66 -51.30
CA ALA A 523 -8.52 62.42 -49.86
C ALA A 523 -7.24 62.90 -49.18
N SER A 524 -7.39 63.79 -48.20
CA SER A 524 -6.29 64.34 -47.41
C SER A 524 -6.37 63.85 -45.98
N PHE A 525 -5.27 63.27 -45.47
CA PHE A 525 -5.20 62.88 -44.07
C PHE A 525 -5.27 64.10 -43.12
N GLN A 526 -4.86 65.29 -43.62
CA GLN A 526 -4.97 66.53 -42.87
C GLN A 526 -6.44 66.92 -42.61
N ALA A 527 -7.36 66.55 -43.50
CA ALA A 527 -8.79 66.78 -43.28
C ALA A 527 -9.31 66.07 -42.03
N LEU A 528 -8.84 64.83 -41.76
CA LEU A 528 -9.18 64.09 -40.54
C LEU A 528 -8.64 64.78 -39.29
N LYS A 529 -7.42 65.31 -39.34
CA LYS A 529 -6.83 66.08 -38.24
C LYS A 529 -7.62 67.36 -37.97
N SER A 530 -7.99 68.09 -39.02
CA SER A 530 -8.81 69.32 -38.92
C SER A 530 -10.20 69.03 -38.37
N MET A 531 -10.84 67.95 -38.84
CA MET A 531 -12.14 67.49 -38.34
C MET A 531 -12.06 67.20 -36.84
N HIS A 532 -11.08 66.41 -36.40
CA HIS A 532 -10.88 66.09 -34.97
C HIS A 532 -10.66 67.34 -34.11
N LEU A 533 -9.88 68.30 -34.59
CA LEU A 533 -9.66 69.58 -33.91
C LEU A 533 -10.97 70.40 -33.80
N SER A 534 -11.79 70.41 -34.85
CA SER A 534 -13.08 71.12 -34.85
C SER A 534 -14.12 70.51 -33.90
N GLU A 535 -13.98 69.21 -33.61
CA GLU A 535 -14.87 68.45 -32.72
C GLU A 535 -14.42 68.41 -31.26
N LYS A 536 -13.23 68.95 -30.95
CA LYS A 536 -12.61 68.84 -29.62
C LYS A 536 -13.53 69.28 -28.48
N ASN A 537 -14.27 70.37 -28.69
CA ASN A 537 -15.18 70.99 -27.71
C ASN A 537 -16.66 70.63 -27.93
N LYS A 538 -16.97 69.75 -28.88
CA LYS A 538 -18.35 69.31 -29.14
C LYS A 538 -18.67 68.07 -28.29
N LEU A 539 -19.87 68.06 -27.71
CA LEU A 539 -20.37 66.97 -26.87
C LEU A 539 -20.74 65.74 -27.72
N LEU A 540 -21.24 65.98 -28.95
CA LEU A 540 -21.44 64.97 -29.98
C LEU A 540 -20.35 65.10 -31.04
N ARG A 541 -19.58 64.03 -31.24
CA ARG A 541 -18.50 63.96 -32.24
C ARG A 541 -18.90 62.98 -33.33
N TYR A 542 -18.75 63.36 -34.60
CA TYR A 542 -18.97 62.43 -35.71
C TYR A 542 -17.84 61.38 -35.74
N GLY A 543 -16.60 61.78 -35.44
CA GLY A 543 -15.44 60.90 -35.36
C GLY A 543 -15.15 60.35 -33.96
N TYR A 544 -16.14 59.82 -33.23
CA TYR A 544 -15.95 59.44 -31.81
C TYR A 544 -14.91 58.32 -31.59
N THR A 545 -14.68 57.44 -32.57
CA THR A 545 -13.65 56.40 -32.54
C THR A 545 -12.25 56.91 -32.90
N LEU A 546 -12.16 58.08 -33.53
CA LEU A 546 -10.93 58.68 -34.02
C LEU A 546 -10.15 59.31 -32.86
N SER A 547 -9.24 58.53 -32.28
CA SER A 547 -8.38 58.98 -31.19
C SER A 547 -7.17 59.79 -31.68
N LEU A 548 -6.58 60.62 -30.80
CA LEU A 548 -5.30 61.30 -31.07
C LEU A 548 -4.20 60.32 -31.47
N LYS A 549 -4.21 59.10 -30.91
CA LYS A 549 -3.27 58.02 -31.26
C LYS A 549 -3.43 57.55 -32.70
N ALA A 550 -4.64 57.56 -33.25
CA ALA A 550 -4.88 57.19 -34.64
C ALA A 550 -4.34 58.28 -35.60
N LEU A 551 -4.40 59.55 -35.20
CA LEU A 551 -3.99 60.70 -36.03
C LEU A 551 -2.50 61.03 -35.96
N TYR A 552 -1.88 60.82 -34.80
CA TYR A 552 -0.48 61.15 -34.52
C TYR A 552 0.27 59.92 -34.01
N GLN A 553 0.33 58.89 -34.86
CA GLN A 553 0.93 57.61 -34.51
C GLN A 553 2.45 57.72 -34.29
N THR A 554 2.90 57.18 -33.17
CA THR A 554 4.31 56.83 -32.94
C THR A 554 4.71 55.62 -33.80
N SER A 555 6.01 55.36 -33.93
CA SER A 555 6.54 54.20 -34.66
C SER A 555 5.98 52.86 -34.17
N ILE A 556 5.69 52.74 -32.86
CA ILE A 556 5.11 51.52 -32.26
C ILE A 556 3.62 51.41 -32.62
N GLU A 557 2.88 52.50 -32.53
CA GLU A 557 1.44 52.53 -32.82
C GLU A 557 1.12 52.25 -34.29
N ARG A 558 2.06 52.51 -35.20
CA ARG A 558 1.94 52.10 -36.61
C ARG A 558 1.82 50.58 -36.80
N GLN A 559 2.21 49.75 -35.84
CA GLN A 559 1.97 48.31 -35.94
C GLN A 559 0.57 47.89 -35.45
N ASN A 560 -0.16 48.78 -34.77
CA ASN A 560 -1.49 48.48 -34.27
C ASN A 560 -2.54 48.60 -35.37
N VAL A 561 -3.17 47.47 -35.67
CA VAL A 561 -4.21 47.32 -36.70
C VAL A 561 -5.51 48.00 -36.28
N LYS A 562 -5.83 48.01 -34.98
CA LYS A 562 -7.05 48.65 -34.44
C LYS A 562 -7.05 50.17 -34.60
N LEU A 563 -5.91 50.77 -34.89
CA LEU A 563 -5.81 52.21 -35.21
C LEU A 563 -5.86 52.47 -36.72
N ALA A 564 -5.87 51.40 -37.53
CA ALA A 564 -6.01 51.47 -38.99
C ALA A 564 -7.42 51.15 -39.46
N LEU A 565 -8.06 50.16 -38.82
CA LEU A 565 -9.51 49.94 -38.85
C LEU A 565 -10.21 51.06 -38.09
#